data_AF-A0A929HAN8-F1
#
_entry.id   AF-A0A929HAN8-F1
#
_cell.length_a   1.000
_cell.length_b   1.000
_cell.length_c   1.000
_cell.angle_alpha   90.00
_cell.angle_beta   90.00
_cell.angle_gamma   90.00
#
_symmetry.space_group_name_H-M   'P 1'
#
loop_
_entity.id
_entity.type
_entity.pdbx_description
1 polymer ?
#
loop_
_entity_poly.entity_id
_entity_poly.type
_entity_poly.pdbx_seq_one_letter_code
_entity_poly.pdbx_strand_id
1 'polypeptide(L)'
;DAFRLASMGACDYFNIKLSKSGGINNALKIVAVAEAAGIKCQVGCMSESRFALTALMHLVLASDIIVHYDMDSSLMLDKDPVTGGIEYKGAGHWILGESPGIGAGFDEAFLESMERVSIS
;
A
#
# COMPACT_ATOMS: atom_id res chain seq x y z
N ASP A 1 0.13 -3.65 -18.36
CA ASP A 1 -1.29 -4.01 -18.17
C ASP A 1 -2.25 -2.84 -18.10
N ALA A 2 -2.09 -1.88 -17.18
CA ALA A 2 -3.03 -0.76 -17.02
C ALA A 2 -3.40 -0.08 -18.35
N PHE A 3 -2.40 0.33 -19.15
CA PHE A 3 -2.65 0.98 -20.44
C PHE A 3 -3.48 0.10 -21.39
N ARG A 4 -3.08 -1.18 -21.54
CA ARG A 4 -3.79 -2.14 -22.40
C ARG A 4 -5.25 -2.31 -21.97
N LEU A 5 -5.51 -2.47 -20.67
CA LEU A 5 -6.87 -2.64 -20.15
C LEU A 5 -7.71 -1.37 -20.33
N ALA A 6 -7.13 -0.20 -20.09
CA ALA A 6 -7.78 1.08 -20.32
C ALA A 6 -8.14 1.30 -21.79
N SER A 7 -7.20 1.03 -22.71
CA SER A 7 -7.44 1.17 -24.17
C SER A 7 -8.53 0.23 -24.70
N MET A 8 -8.78 -0.88 -24.01
CA MET A 8 -9.84 -1.83 -24.36
C MET A 8 -11.19 -1.49 -23.71
N GLY A 9 -11.26 -0.53 -22.79
CA GLY A 9 -12.44 -0.30 -21.96
C GLY A 9 -12.81 -1.53 -21.12
N ALA A 10 -11.81 -2.27 -20.63
CA ALA A 10 -12.02 -3.59 -20.05
C ALA A 10 -12.60 -3.59 -18.62
N CYS A 11 -12.57 -2.45 -17.93
CA CYS A 11 -13.02 -2.33 -16.54
C CYS A 11 -13.27 -0.88 -16.14
N ASP A 12 -14.10 -0.68 -15.13
CA ASP A 12 -14.45 0.64 -14.58
C ASP A 12 -13.49 1.13 -13.49
N TYR A 13 -12.78 0.20 -12.83
CA TYR A 13 -11.83 0.49 -11.75
C TYR A 13 -10.55 -0.34 -11.87
N PHE A 14 -9.44 0.20 -11.39
CA PHE A 14 -8.23 -0.57 -11.11
C PHE A 14 -8.05 -0.84 -9.63
N ASN A 15 -7.68 -2.08 -9.28
CA ASN A 15 -7.18 -2.43 -7.95
C ASN A 15 -5.65 -2.54 -7.97
N ILE A 16 -5.01 -1.49 -7.46
CA ILE A 16 -3.55 -1.33 -7.39
C ILE A 16 -3.04 -2.00 -6.11
N LYS A 17 -2.08 -2.93 -6.27
CA LYS A 17 -1.34 -3.54 -5.15
C LYS A 17 0.15 -3.35 -5.42
N LEU A 18 0.92 -2.87 -4.45
CA LEU A 18 2.36 -2.59 -4.64
C LEU A 18 3.14 -3.86 -5.02
N SER A 19 2.75 -5.01 -4.49
CA SER A 19 3.32 -6.33 -4.82
C SER A 19 3.10 -6.74 -6.29
N LYS A 20 2.01 -6.27 -6.94
CA LYS A 20 1.76 -6.51 -8.37
C LYS A 20 2.43 -5.48 -9.28
N SER A 21 2.62 -4.26 -8.81
CA SER A 21 3.25 -3.19 -9.60
C SER A 21 4.78 -3.19 -9.50
N GLY A 22 5.36 -3.90 -8.54
CA GLY A 22 6.79 -3.81 -8.24
C GLY A 22 7.13 -2.50 -7.52
N GLY A 23 6.25 -2.04 -6.63
CA GLY A 23 6.46 -0.86 -5.77
C GLY A 23 5.80 0.42 -6.28
N ILE A 24 6.11 1.52 -5.57
CA ILE A 24 5.41 2.81 -5.67
C ILE A 24 5.59 3.47 -7.05
N ASN A 25 6.80 3.40 -7.63
CA ASN A 25 7.09 4.09 -8.89
C ASN A 25 6.17 3.63 -10.03
N ASN A 26 6.00 2.31 -10.18
CA ASN A 26 5.10 1.78 -11.20
C ASN A 26 3.63 1.91 -10.80
N ALA A 27 3.30 1.94 -9.49
CA ALA A 27 1.95 2.24 -9.04
C ALA A 27 1.52 3.65 -9.45
N LEU A 28 2.40 4.66 -9.32
CA LEU A 28 2.15 6.02 -9.80
C LEU A 28 1.92 6.07 -11.32
N LYS A 29 2.65 5.26 -12.10
CA LYS A 29 2.38 5.13 -13.54
C LYS A 29 1.01 4.53 -13.83
N ILE A 30 0.56 3.56 -13.04
CA ILE A 30 -0.80 2.98 -13.16
C ILE A 30 -1.85 4.03 -12.81
N VAL A 31 -1.65 4.81 -11.74
CA VAL A 31 -2.52 5.94 -11.36
C VAL A 31 -2.62 6.95 -12.50
N ALA A 32 -1.50 7.37 -13.09
CA ALA A 32 -1.50 8.33 -14.21
C ALA A 32 -2.25 7.81 -15.44
N VAL A 33 -2.12 6.51 -15.76
CA VAL A 33 -2.90 5.89 -16.84
C VAL A 33 -4.39 5.88 -16.52
N ALA A 34 -4.75 5.56 -15.27
CA ALA A 34 -6.15 5.53 -14.83
C ALA A 34 -6.77 6.92 -14.90
N GLU A 35 -6.06 7.94 -14.40
CA GLU A 35 -6.46 9.34 -14.44
C GLU A 35 -6.73 9.82 -15.87
N ALA A 36 -5.78 9.57 -16.78
CA ALA A 36 -5.92 9.93 -18.19
C ALA A 36 -7.09 9.21 -18.89
N ALA A 37 -7.46 8.01 -18.42
CA ALA A 37 -8.56 7.23 -18.95
C ALA A 37 -9.91 7.50 -18.25
N GLY A 38 -9.94 8.35 -17.22
CA GLY A 38 -11.14 8.57 -16.39
C GLY A 38 -11.53 7.37 -15.54
N ILE A 39 -10.61 6.44 -15.29
CA ILE A 39 -10.79 5.24 -14.46
C ILE A 39 -10.44 5.58 -13.01
N LYS A 40 -11.33 5.27 -12.08
CA LYS A 40 -11.07 5.42 -10.64
C LYS A 40 -10.25 4.25 -10.11
N CYS A 41 -9.57 4.46 -8.99
CA CYS A 41 -8.69 3.47 -8.39
C CYS A 41 -9.17 3.03 -7.00
N GLN A 42 -8.92 1.76 -6.72
CA GLN A 42 -8.84 1.18 -5.40
C GLN A 42 -7.38 0.79 -5.13
N VAL A 43 -6.91 0.94 -3.90
CA VAL A 43 -5.71 0.23 -3.45
C VAL A 43 -6.08 -1.04 -2.69
N GLY A 44 -5.22 -2.05 -2.77
CA GLY A 44 -5.36 -3.28 -2.01
C GLY A 44 -4.04 -3.80 -1.46
N CYS A 45 -4.15 -4.60 -0.41
CA CYS A 45 -3.04 -5.38 0.14
C CYS A 45 -3.16 -6.87 -0.18
N MET A 46 -2.09 -7.60 0.06
CA MET A 46 -2.07 -9.05 0.19
C MET A 46 -2.15 -9.39 1.69
N SER A 47 -1.16 -10.09 2.23
CA SER A 47 -1.03 -10.40 3.66
C SER A 47 0.19 -9.69 4.26
N GLU A 48 0.47 -8.46 3.83
CA GLU A 48 1.60 -7.70 4.34
C GLU A 48 1.37 -7.15 5.75
N SER A 49 2.47 -6.77 6.41
CA SER A 49 2.42 -6.07 7.70
C SER A 49 2.05 -4.60 7.53
N ARG A 50 1.79 -3.94 8.67
CA ARG A 50 1.46 -2.52 8.71
C ARG A 50 2.55 -1.62 8.12
N PHE A 51 3.78 -2.11 8.00
CA PHE A 51 4.89 -1.42 7.33
C PHE A 51 4.61 -1.23 5.84
N ALA A 52 4.22 -2.29 5.13
CA ALA A 52 3.88 -2.18 3.71
C ALA A 52 2.57 -1.42 3.48
N LEU A 53 1.61 -1.56 4.41
CA LEU A 53 0.39 -0.74 4.38
C LEU A 53 0.69 0.74 4.58
N THR A 54 1.71 1.09 5.37
CA THR A 54 2.17 2.48 5.50
C THR A 54 2.65 3.02 4.16
N ALA A 55 3.46 2.25 3.41
CA ALA A 55 3.84 2.63 2.05
C ALA A 55 2.64 2.76 1.10
N LEU A 56 1.63 1.89 1.23
CA LEU A 56 0.39 1.97 0.46
C LEU A 56 -0.42 3.23 0.81
N MET A 57 -0.47 3.64 2.08
CA MET A 57 -1.13 4.87 2.53
C MET A 57 -0.49 6.12 1.92
N HIS A 58 0.84 6.16 1.80
CA HIS A 58 1.52 7.25 1.09
C HIS A 58 1.06 7.36 -0.37
N LEU A 59 0.81 6.23 -1.05
CA LEU A 59 0.24 6.24 -2.40
C LEU A 59 -1.22 6.73 -2.39
N VAL A 60 -2.03 6.28 -1.43
CA VAL A 60 -3.44 6.71 -1.26
C VAL A 60 -3.54 8.22 -1.15
N LEU A 61 -2.73 8.83 -0.27
CA LEU A 61 -2.76 10.27 -0.01
C LEU A 61 -2.16 11.10 -1.16
N ALA A 62 -1.49 10.48 -2.12
CA ALA A 62 -0.87 11.17 -3.24
C ALA A 62 -1.84 11.45 -4.41
N SER A 63 -3.04 10.85 -4.43
CA SER A 63 -3.97 11.02 -5.56
C SER A 63 -5.44 10.81 -5.21
N ASP A 64 -6.26 11.81 -5.54
CA ASP A 64 -7.71 11.81 -5.28
C ASP A 64 -8.51 10.81 -6.13
N ILE A 65 -7.91 10.24 -7.19
CA ILE A 65 -8.60 9.20 -7.98
C ILE A 65 -8.65 7.85 -7.25
N ILE A 66 -7.87 7.69 -6.19
CA ILE A 66 -7.91 6.52 -5.30
C ILE A 66 -9.03 6.75 -4.28
N VAL A 67 -10.18 6.14 -4.54
CA VAL A 67 -11.43 6.40 -3.80
C VAL A 67 -11.84 5.25 -2.87
N HIS A 68 -11.15 4.11 -2.98
CA HIS A 68 -11.41 2.91 -2.18
C HIS A 68 -10.11 2.33 -1.64
N TYR A 69 -10.16 1.79 -0.42
CA TYR A 69 -8.99 1.39 0.34
C TYR A 69 -9.22 0.03 1.00
N ASP A 70 -8.57 -1.01 0.46
CA ASP A 70 -8.48 -2.34 1.05
C ASP A 70 -7.12 -2.44 1.77
N MET A 71 -7.15 -2.18 3.09
CA MET A 71 -5.96 -2.00 3.95
C MET A 71 -6.12 -2.71 5.30
N ASP A 72 -6.78 -3.87 5.34
CA ASP A 72 -7.12 -4.58 6.57
C ASP A 72 -6.13 -5.70 6.95
N SER A 73 -5.22 -6.08 6.06
CA SER A 73 -4.33 -7.25 6.25
C SER A 73 -3.55 -7.24 7.56
N SER A 74 -3.06 -6.09 8.03
CA SER A 74 -2.32 -6.02 9.30
C SER A 74 -3.18 -6.31 10.53
N LEU A 75 -4.51 -6.13 10.43
CA LEU A 75 -5.45 -6.42 11.52
C LEU A 75 -5.66 -7.93 11.71
N MET A 76 -5.25 -8.75 10.75
CA MET A 76 -5.35 -10.20 10.77
C MET A 76 -4.07 -10.89 11.27
N LEU A 77 -3.02 -10.13 11.60
CA LEU A 77 -1.79 -10.68 12.16
C LEU A 77 -1.97 -10.99 13.65
N ASP A 78 -1.49 -12.15 14.08
CA ASP A 78 -1.47 -12.54 15.50
C ASP A 78 -0.65 -11.56 16.35
N LYS A 79 0.49 -11.11 15.79
CA LYS A 79 1.33 -10.07 16.37
C LYS A 79 1.76 -9.10 15.29
N ASP A 80 1.65 -7.82 15.59
CA ASP A 80 2.16 -6.75 14.76
C ASP A 80 3.55 -6.30 15.24
N PRO A 81 4.62 -6.54 14.47
CA PRO A 81 5.99 -6.20 14.85
C PRO A 81 6.40 -4.76 14.45
N VAL A 82 5.50 -3.98 13.86
CA VAL A 82 5.84 -2.69 13.25
C VAL A 82 5.89 -1.58 14.29
N THR A 83 6.97 -0.80 14.27
CA THR A 83 7.11 0.44 15.06
C THR A 83 6.77 1.65 14.18
N GLY A 84 6.11 2.68 14.75
CA GLY A 84 5.59 3.81 13.96
C GLY A 84 4.52 3.37 12.95
N GLY A 85 4.48 3.99 11.77
CA GLY A 85 3.59 3.65 10.67
C GLY A 85 2.16 4.16 10.82
N ILE A 86 1.27 3.70 9.93
CA ILE A 86 -0.15 4.02 10.02
C ILE A 86 -0.79 3.45 11.28
N GLU A 87 -1.79 4.15 11.81
CA GLU A 87 -2.55 3.74 12.99
C GLU A 87 -4.03 3.55 12.63
N TYR A 88 -4.62 2.44 13.07
CA TYR A 88 -6.05 2.18 12.92
C TYR A 88 -6.83 2.74 14.11
N LYS A 89 -7.74 3.69 13.87
CA LYS A 89 -8.59 4.31 14.90
C LYS A 89 -9.97 3.64 15.02
N GLY A 90 -10.19 2.53 14.32
CA GLY A 90 -11.49 1.86 14.25
C GLY A 90 -12.39 2.46 13.16
N ALA A 91 -13.49 1.75 12.87
CA ALA A 91 -14.51 2.17 11.91
C ALA A 91 -13.97 2.57 10.52
N GLY A 92 -12.91 1.91 10.05
CA GLY A 92 -12.29 2.20 8.75
C GLY A 92 -11.39 3.45 8.73
N HIS A 93 -11.15 4.10 9.88
CA HIS A 93 -10.30 5.30 9.96
C HIS A 93 -8.84 4.93 10.17
N TRP A 94 -7.98 5.39 9.27
CA TRP A 94 -6.53 5.27 9.34
C TRP A 94 -5.86 6.64 9.46
N ILE A 95 -4.81 6.73 10.26
CA ILE A 95 -4.01 7.94 10.41
C ILE A 95 -2.57 7.64 10.00
N LEU A 96 -1.98 8.53 9.20
CA LEU A 96 -0.55 8.53 8.90
C LEU A 96 0.10 9.70 9.65
N GLY A 97 1.25 9.45 10.28
CA GLY A 97 2.03 10.51 10.94
C GLY A 97 2.93 11.29 9.97
N GLU A 98 3.52 12.39 10.46
CA GLU A 98 4.34 13.34 9.69
C GLU A 98 5.86 13.07 9.78
N SER A 99 6.27 11.90 10.26
CA SER A 99 7.69 11.56 10.37
C SER A 99 8.33 11.40 8.98
N PRO A 100 9.58 11.86 8.76
CA PRO A 100 10.25 11.72 7.47
C PRO A 100 10.37 10.28 6.97
N GLY A 101 10.40 10.11 5.64
CA GLY A 101 10.53 8.80 5.00
C GLY A 101 9.22 8.02 5.04
N ILE A 102 9.31 6.69 5.19
CA ILE A 102 8.09 5.86 5.34
C ILE A 102 7.39 6.10 6.68
N GLY A 103 8.11 6.57 7.71
CA GLY A 103 7.56 6.80 9.05
C GLY A 103 7.28 5.53 9.85
N ALA A 104 7.82 4.38 9.41
CA ALA A 104 7.64 3.07 10.03
C ALA A 104 8.97 2.30 10.09
N GLY A 105 9.04 1.34 11.00
CA GLY A 105 10.14 0.40 11.18
C GLY A 105 9.64 -0.93 11.76
N PHE A 106 10.57 -1.71 12.30
CA PHE A 106 10.26 -2.95 13.00
C PHE A 106 10.88 -2.93 14.39
N ASP A 107 10.29 -3.67 15.32
CA ASP A 107 10.90 -3.97 16.61
C ASP A 107 12.18 -4.81 16.37
N GLU A 108 13.33 -4.30 16.82
CA GLU A 108 14.62 -4.97 16.64
C GLU A 108 14.68 -6.33 17.33
N ALA A 109 14.08 -6.48 18.52
CA ALA A 109 14.05 -7.78 19.21
C ALA A 109 13.20 -8.79 18.44
N PHE A 110 12.16 -8.32 17.73
CA PHE A 110 11.40 -9.17 16.81
C PHE A 110 12.28 -9.59 15.62
N LEU A 111 12.98 -8.65 14.98
CA LEU A 111 13.85 -8.97 13.85
C LEU A 111 14.98 -9.95 14.22
N GLU A 112 15.59 -9.80 15.41
CA GLU A 112 16.62 -10.69 15.93
C GLU A 112 16.13 -12.14 16.13
N SER A 113 14.83 -12.31 16.40
CA SER A 113 14.21 -13.64 16.57
C SER A 113 13.88 -14.35 15.25
N MET A 114 13.96 -13.65 14.11
CA MET A 114 13.61 -14.18 12.79
C MET A 114 14.81 -14.81 12.09
N GLU A 115 14.55 -15.75 11.18
CA GLU A 115 15.56 -16.24 10.25
C GLU A 115 16.01 -15.09 9.32
N ARG A 116 17.33 -14.94 9.14
CA ARG A 116 17.92 -13.87 8.33
C ARG A 116 18.94 -14.42 7.34
N VAL A 117 18.87 -13.93 6.11
CA VAL A 117 19.93 -14.05 5.10
C VAL A 117 20.52 -12.68 4.85
N SER A 118 21.85 -12.56 4.86
CA SER A 118 22.57 -11.33 4.54
C SER A 118 23.22 -11.46 3.17
N ILE A 119 22.96 -10.49 2.29
CA ILE A 119 23.60 -10.39 0.98
C ILE A 119 24.62 -9.25 1.07
N SER A 120 25.87 -9.56 0.75
CA SER A 120 27.01 -8.62 0.73
C SER A 120 27.53 -8.42 -0.68
#